data_AF-A0A8S2XGX9-F1
#
_entry.id   AF-A0A8S2XGX9-F1
#
_cell.length_a   1.000
_cell.length_b   1.000
_cell.length_c   1.000
_cell.angle_alpha   90.00
_cell.angle_beta   90.00
_cell.angle_gamma   90.00
#
_symmetry.space_group_name_H-M   'P 1'
#
loop_
_entity.id
_entity.type
_entity.pdbx_description
1 polymer ?
#
loop_
_entity_poly.entity_id
_entity_poly.type
_entity_poly.pdbx_seq_one_letter_code
_entity_poly.pdbx_strand_id
1 'polypeptide(L)'
;MSLIKGADLFSTPINLEIQWVSSELATAAIERCGGILTTRYFDPVSLSALIDAKKFFERGEPIPRCDTPPLNAIEYYTDPKQRGYLANPDLIREERQRLAQKYGYKLPDASNFSPMFHLRKDPRQIFFGLAPGWLVNLKDQTILKPKDNKFETFYHS
;
A
#
# COMPACT_ATOMS: atom_id res chain seq x y z
N MET A 1 2.08 10.88 12.77
CA MET A 1 2.19 12.21 12.13
C MET A 1 0.80 12.60 11.62
N SER A 2 0.22 13.71 12.08
CA SER A 2 -1.07 14.18 11.55
C SER A 2 -0.85 14.78 10.16
N LEU A 3 -1.46 14.18 9.13
CA LEU A 3 -1.36 14.60 7.73
C LEU A 3 -2.10 15.92 7.40
N ILE A 4 -2.65 16.61 8.41
CA ILE A 4 -3.52 17.78 8.21
C ILE A 4 -2.70 19.07 8.00
N LYS A 5 -1.48 19.15 8.55
CA LYS A 5 -0.65 20.35 8.43
C LYS A 5 -0.20 20.53 6.98
N GLY A 6 -0.64 21.62 6.34
CA GLY A 6 -0.26 21.99 4.97
C GLY A 6 -1.17 21.44 3.87
N ALA A 7 -2.38 20.96 4.20
CA ALA A 7 -3.36 20.48 3.21
C ALA A 7 -3.68 21.52 2.12
N ASP A 8 -3.66 22.80 2.50
CA ASP A 8 -3.90 23.97 1.67
C ASP A 8 -2.71 24.28 0.74
N LEU A 9 -1.48 23.91 1.11
CA LEU A 9 -0.26 24.09 0.30
C LEU A 9 0.08 22.86 -0.54
N PHE A 10 -0.46 21.70 -0.18
CA PHE A 10 -0.20 20.45 -0.88
C PHE A 10 -0.71 20.51 -2.33
N SER A 11 0.20 20.30 -3.27
CA SER A 11 -0.02 20.46 -4.71
C SER A 11 0.61 19.35 -5.57
N THR A 12 1.25 18.36 -4.95
CA THR A 12 2.02 17.33 -5.66
C THR A 12 1.20 16.05 -5.85
N PRO A 13 1.01 15.55 -7.09
CA PRO A 13 0.42 14.24 -7.29
C PRO A 13 1.39 13.15 -6.83
N ILE A 14 0.99 12.34 -5.85
CA ILE A 14 1.78 11.20 -5.33
C ILE A 14 0.90 9.96 -5.15
N ASN A 15 1.48 8.78 -5.36
CA ASN A 15 0.88 7.50 -4.99
C ASN A 15 1.41 7.09 -3.62
N LEU A 16 0.57 7.18 -2.59
CA LEU A 16 0.96 7.06 -1.19
C LEU A 16 0.28 5.84 -0.55
N GLU A 17 1.09 4.98 0.06
CA GLU A 17 0.64 3.87 0.89
C GLU A 17 0.97 4.18 2.36
N ILE A 18 -0.04 4.21 3.22
CA ILE A 18 0.13 4.46 4.66
C ILE A 18 -0.68 3.47 5.48
N GLN A 19 -0.42 3.36 6.79
CA GLN A 19 -1.17 2.45 7.64
C GLN A 19 -2.52 3.02 8.08
N TRP A 20 -2.55 4.33 8.35
CA TRP A 20 -3.73 4.96 8.94
C TRP A 20 -3.87 6.41 8.47
N VAL A 21 -5.08 6.77 8.09
CA VAL A 21 -5.48 8.15 7.79
C VAL A 21 -6.28 8.69 8.96
N SER A 22 -5.77 9.75 9.59
CA SER A 22 -6.44 10.37 10.74
C SER A 22 -7.56 11.35 10.35
N SER A 23 -7.63 11.79 9.09
CA SER A 23 -8.58 12.82 8.66
C SER A 23 -8.96 12.68 7.19
N GLU A 24 -10.26 12.80 6.93
CA GLU A 24 -10.83 12.85 5.59
C GLU A 24 -10.31 14.05 4.77
N LEU A 25 -9.98 15.18 5.43
CA LEU A 25 -9.41 16.36 4.77
C LEU A 25 -8.04 16.07 4.13
N ALA A 26 -7.23 15.21 4.76
CA ALA A 26 -5.93 14.80 4.21
C ALA A 26 -6.11 13.98 2.93
N THR A 27 -7.08 13.04 2.93
CA THR A 27 -7.47 12.30 1.72
C THR A 27 -7.92 13.23 0.62
N ALA A 28 -8.78 14.21 0.94
CA ALA A 28 -9.27 15.19 -0.03
C ALA A 28 -8.12 16.03 -0.63
N ALA A 29 -7.16 16.48 0.19
CA ALA A 29 -6.02 17.26 -0.29
C ALA A 29 -5.14 16.47 -1.26
N ILE A 30 -4.90 15.18 -0.98
CA ILE A 30 -4.12 14.29 -1.85
C ILE A 30 -4.87 14.05 -3.17
N GLU A 31 -6.16 13.68 -3.08
CA GLU A 31 -6.96 13.32 -4.26
C GLU A 31 -7.27 14.52 -5.16
N ARG A 32 -7.42 15.72 -4.58
CA ARG A 32 -7.56 16.99 -5.32
C ARG A 32 -6.37 17.25 -6.25
N CYS A 33 -5.17 16.87 -5.83
CA CYS A 33 -3.96 17.04 -6.63
C CYS A 33 -3.77 15.92 -7.67
N GLY A 34 -4.66 14.93 -7.70
CA GLY A 34 -4.50 13.74 -8.55
C GLY A 34 -3.62 12.66 -7.91
N GLY A 35 -3.33 12.78 -6.61
CA GLY A 35 -2.70 11.72 -5.86
C GLY A 35 -3.63 10.53 -5.64
N ILE A 36 -3.04 9.39 -5.29
CA ILE A 36 -3.79 8.22 -4.84
C ILE A 36 -3.30 7.83 -3.47
N LEU A 37 -4.25 7.56 -2.58
CA LEU A 37 -4.01 7.10 -1.23
C LEU A 37 -4.47 5.66 -1.10
N THR A 38 -3.70 4.83 -0.41
CA THR A 38 -4.08 3.48 -0.04
C THR A 38 -3.71 3.25 1.41
N THR A 39 -4.67 2.79 2.21
CA THR A 39 -4.40 2.35 3.58
C THR A 39 -4.13 0.87 3.63
N ARG A 40 -3.01 0.50 4.25
CA ARG A 40 -2.53 -0.88 4.28
C ARG A 40 -1.99 -1.26 5.65
N TYR A 41 -2.41 -2.44 6.10
CA TYR A 41 -1.84 -3.07 7.28
C TYR A 41 -0.47 -3.69 6.99
N PHE A 42 0.43 -3.56 7.95
CA PHE A 42 1.67 -4.34 8.01
C PHE A 42 1.76 -4.98 9.39
N ASP A 43 1.94 -6.30 9.43
CA ASP A 43 2.27 -6.98 10.67
C ASP A 43 3.65 -6.54 11.20
N PRO A 44 3.96 -6.81 12.48
CA PRO A 44 5.22 -6.35 13.09
C PRO A 44 6.49 -6.82 12.37
N VAL A 45 6.48 -8.02 11.79
CA VAL A 45 7.63 -8.57 11.06
C VAL A 45 7.78 -7.86 9.72
N SER A 46 6.69 -7.71 8.98
CA SER A 46 6.66 -6.97 7.71
C SER A 46 7.07 -5.50 7.89
N LEU A 47 6.60 -4.85 8.95
CA LEU A 47 6.96 -3.46 9.24
C LEU A 47 8.45 -3.34 9.59
N SER A 48 8.98 -4.25 10.40
CA SER A 48 10.41 -4.28 10.73
C SER A 48 11.28 -4.47 9.46
N ALA A 49 10.82 -5.32 8.54
CA ALA A 49 11.50 -5.55 7.27
C ALA A 49 11.47 -4.31 6.35
N LEU A 50 10.40 -3.51 6.38
CA LEU A 50 10.31 -2.26 5.61
C LEU A 50 11.14 -1.12 6.20
N ILE A 51 11.25 -1.04 7.53
CA ILE A 51 12.04 0.01 8.21
C ILE A 51 13.53 -0.13 7.89
N ASP A 52 14.06 -1.36 7.92
CA ASP A 52 15.46 -1.64 7.60
C ASP A 52 15.57 -2.90 6.74
N ALA A 53 15.32 -2.71 5.45
CA ALA A 53 15.36 -3.79 4.46
C ALA A 53 16.74 -4.42 4.34
N LYS A 54 17.82 -3.62 4.50
CA LYS A 54 19.19 -4.12 4.43
C LYS A 54 19.44 -5.11 5.57
N LYS A 55 19.18 -4.71 6.81
CA LYS A 55 19.34 -5.58 7.98
C LYS A 55 18.43 -6.80 7.93
N PHE A 56 17.24 -6.67 7.32
CA PHE A 56 16.37 -7.82 7.06
C PHE A 56 17.03 -8.83 6.11
N PHE A 57 17.50 -8.38 4.93
CA PHE A 57 18.13 -9.27 3.95
C PHE A 57 19.47 -9.86 4.42
N GLU A 58 20.20 -9.18 5.30
CA GLU A 58 21.42 -9.70 5.95
C GLU A 58 21.17 -10.95 6.81
N ARG A 59 19.93 -11.23 7.21
CA ARG A 59 19.57 -12.46 7.96
C ARG A 59 19.65 -13.72 7.13
N GLY A 60 19.60 -13.61 5.80
CA GLY A 60 19.57 -14.76 4.90
C GLY A 60 18.27 -15.58 4.98
N GLU A 61 17.16 -14.93 5.36
CA GLU A 61 15.83 -15.55 5.43
C GLU A 61 14.99 -15.21 4.19
N PRO A 62 14.14 -16.12 3.70
CA PRO A 62 13.18 -15.82 2.63
C PRO A 62 12.20 -14.72 3.05
N ILE A 63 11.76 -13.90 2.10
CA ILE A 63 10.77 -12.85 2.34
C ILE A 63 9.46 -13.50 2.82
N PRO A 64 8.94 -13.17 4.03
CA PRO A 64 7.69 -13.74 4.50
C PRO A 64 6.49 -13.15 3.75
N ARG A 65 5.32 -13.79 3.87
CA ARG A 65 4.04 -13.17 3.51
C ARG A 65 3.64 -12.19 4.60
N CYS A 66 3.12 -11.04 4.20
CA CYS A 66 2.46 -10.12 5.12
C CYS A 66 1.18 -10.76 5.65
N ASP A 67 0.98 -10.67 6.96
CA ASP A 67 -0.25 -11.18 7.58
C ASP A 67 -1.42 -10.24 7.36
N THR A 68 -2.63 -10.80 7.44
CA THR A 68 -3.87 -10.03 7.42
C THR A 68 -4.04 -9.23 8.71
N PRO A 69 -4.73 -8.08 8.67
CA PRO A 69 -5.01 -7.32 9.88
C PRO A 69 -5.82 -8.15 10.89
N PRO A 70 -5.64 -7.88 12.19
CA PRO A 70 -6.43 -8.50 13.24
C PRO A 70 -7.92 -8.11 13.12
N LEU A 71 -8.80 -8.90 13.76
CA LEU A 71 -10.26 -8.72 13.69
C LEU A 71 -10.73 -7.33 14.13
N ASN A 72 -10.04 -6.68 15.05
CA ASN A 72 -10.38 -5.32 15.50
C ASN A 72 -9.95 -4.22 14.51
N ALA A 73 -9.19 -4.56 13.47
CA ALA A 73 -8.70 -3.62 12.46
C ALA A 73 -9.15 -3.96 11.04
N ILE A 74 -9.66 -5.18 10.78
CA ILE A 74 -10.08 -5.61 9.44
C ILE A 74 -11.13 -4.68 8.84
N GLU A 75 -12.10 -4.23 9.64
CA GLU A 75 -13.17 -3.30 9.19
C GLU A 75 -12.62 -1.99 8.63
N TYR A 76 -11.52 -1.48 9.22
CA TYR A 76 -10.88 -0.27 8.72
C TYR A 76 -10.28 -0.47 7.33
N TYR A 77 -9.61 -1.60 7.09
CA TYR A 77 -8.92 -1.87 5.83
C TYR A 77 -9.83 -2.43 4.73
N THR A 78 -11.08 -2.78 5.06
CA THR A 78 -12.14 -3.11 4.10
C THR A 78 -13.07 -1.94 3.80
N ASP A 79 -13.01 -0.85 4.58
CA ASP A 79 -13.83 0.35 4.36
C ASP A 79 -13.29 1.19 3.17
N PRO A 80 -14.09 1.40 2.10
CA PRO A 80 -13.71 2.23 0.97
C PRO A 80 -13.47 3.71 1.34
N LYS A 81 -14.08 4.22 2.41
CA LYS A 81 -13.85 5.59 2.91
C LYS A 81 -12.42 5.79 3.39
N GLN A 82 -11.82 4.75 3.95
CA GLN A 82 -10.45 4.75 4.42
C GLN A 82 -9.44 4.46 3.31
N ARG A 83 -9.91 4.19 2.07
CA ARG A 83 -9.07 3.73 0.95
C ARG A 83 -8.34 2.43 1.29
N GLY A 84 -9.03 1.54 2.01
CA GLY A 84 -8.50 0.27 2.45
C GLY A 84 -8.08 -0.62 1.29
N TYR A 85 -6.90 -1.25 1.39
CA TYR A 85 -6.38 -2.15 0.36
C TYR A 85 -7.20 -3.43 0.17
N LEU A 86 -8.08 -3.78 1.12
CA LEU A 86 -9.02 -4.90 1.03
C LEU A 86 -10.44 -4.46 0.64
N ALA A 87 -10.66 -3.16 0.44
CA ALA A 87 -11.96 -2.63 0.03
C ALA A 87 -12.22 -2.91 -1.47
N ASN A 88 -13.50 -2.98 -1.85
CA ASN A 88 -13.88 -3.11 -3.25
C ASN A 88 -13.42 -1.88 -4.05
N PRO A 89 -12.61 -2.04 -5.13
CA PRO A 89 -12.11 -0.94 -5.94
C PRO A 89 -13.21 -0.02 -6.51
N ASP A 90 -14.38 -0.56 -6.85
CA ASP A 90 -15.48 0.24 -7.41
C ASP A 90 -16.12 1.13 -6.35
N LEU A 91 -16.30 0.62 -5.13
CA LEU A 91 -16.79 1.42 -4.01
C LEU A 91 -15.77 2.51 -3.61
N ILE A 92 -14.47 2.24 -3.74
CA ILE A 92 -13.44 3.27 -3.55
C ILE A 92 -13.63 4.39 -4.57
N ARG A 93 -13.90 4.09 -5.84
CA ARG A 93 -14.13 5.11 -6.88
C ARG A 93 -15.34 5.98 -6.56
N GLU A 94 -16.43 5.38 -6.09
CA GLU A 94 -17.63 6.10 -5.65
C GLU A 94 -17.33 7.03 -4.46
N GLU A 95 -16.62 6.53 -3.45
CA GLU A 95 -16.24 7.35 -2.28
C GLU A 95 -15.28 8.49 -2.64
N ARG A 96 -14.44 8.35 -3.67
CA ARG A 96 -13.64 9.46 -4.21
C ARG A 96 -14.53 10.55 -4.80
N GLN A 97 -15.54 10.17 -5.58
CA GLN A 97 -16.48 11.13 -6.16
C GLN A 97 -17.30 11.83 -5.08
N ARG A 98 -17.80 11.08 -4.09
CA ARG A 98 -18.53 11.63 -2.94
C ARG A 98 -17.69 12.64 -2.17
N LEU A 99 -16.42 12.32 -1.94
CA LEU A 99 -15.48 13.20 -1.25
C LEU A 99 -15.20 14.48 -2.05
N ALA A 100 -15.01 14.36 -3.36
CA ALA A 100 -14.79 15.48 -4.26
C ALA A 100 -15.97 16.45 -4.27
N GLN A 101 -17.20 15.92 -4.31
CA GLN A 101 -18.42 16.71 -4.19
C GLN A 101 -18.52 17.40 -2.83
N LYS A 102 -18.24 16.68 -1.73
CA LYS A 102 -18.30 17.22 -0.36
C LYS A 102 -17.35 18.41 -0.14
N TYR A 103 -16.15 18.35 -0.70
CA TYR A 103 -15.12 19.39 -0.53
C TYR A 103 -15.01 20.35 -1.73
N GLY A 104 -15.89 20.22 -2.73
CA GLY A 104 -16.00 21.16 -3.84
C GLY A 104 -14.82 21.18 -4.82
N TYR A 105 -14.17 20.04 -5.06
CA TYR A 105 -13.09 19.93 -6.04
C TYR A 105 -13.44 18.95 -7.16
N LYS A 106 -12.77 19.09 -8.32
CA LYS A 106 -12.89 18.14 -9.44
C LYS A 106 -11.79 17.10 -9.33
N LEU A 107 -12.15 15.83 -9.47
CA LEU A 107 -11.16 14.76 -9.57
C LEU A 107 -10.41 14.89 -10.90
N PRO A 108 -9.06 14.83 -10.89
CA PRO A 108 -8.29 14.76 -12.12
C PRO A 108 -8.60 13.50 -12.91
N ASP A 109 -8.52 13.59 -14.23
CA ASP A 109 -8.76 12.45 -15.13
C ASP A 109 -7.67 11.38 -14.95
N ALA A 110 -8.10 10.18 -14.59
CA ALA A 110 -7.23 9.04 -14.37
C ALA A 110 -6.50 8.59 -15.66
N SER A 111 -7.02 8.92 -16.84
CA SER A 111 -6.37 8.64 -18.12
C SER A 111 -5.00 9.31 -18.26
N ASN A 112 -4.81 10.45 -17.59
CA ASN A 112 -3.57 11.23 -17.60
C ASN A 112 -2.55 10.76 -16.56
N PHE A 113 -2.89 9.75 -15.74
CA PHE A 113 -1.98 9.27 -14.72
C PHE A 113 -0.90 8.38 -15.33
N SER A 114 0.34 8.64 -14.93
CA SER A 114 1.46 7.75 -15.22
C SER A 114 1.13 6.32 -14.74
N PRO A 115 1.57 5.27 -15.45
CA PRO A 115 1.42 3.88 -15.01
C PRO A 115 1.87 3.64 -13.56
N MET A 116 2.81 4.43 -13.04
CA MET A 116 3.29 4.38 -11.66
C MET A 116 2.17 4.56 -10.61
N PHE A 117 1.13 5.34 -10.92
CA PHE A 117 0.00 5.56 -10.01
C PHE A 117 -0.91 4.34 -9.88
N HIS A 118 -0.85 3.42 -10.84
CA HIS A 118 -1.62 2.17 -10.83
C HIS A 118 -0.88 1.04 -10.11
N LEU A 119 0.40 1.23 -9.75
CA LEU A 119 1.18 0.20 -9.05
C LEU A 119 0.59 -0.07 -7.67
N ARG A 120 0.20 -1.31 -7.42
CA ARG A 120 -0.24 -1.82 -6.12
C ARG A 120 0.49 -3.11 -5.81
N LYS A 121 0.83 -3.30 -4.55
CA LYS A 121 1.35 -4.58 -4.05
C LYS A 121 0.19 -5.54 -3.83
N ASP A 122 0.44 -6.81 -4.05
CA ASP A 122 -0.46 -7.86 -3.58
C ASP A 122 -0.69 -7.74 -2.05
N PRO A 123 -1.87 -8.05 -1.51
CA PRO A 123 -2.18 -8.05 -0.07
C PRO A 123 -1.18 -8.79 0.83
N ARG A 124 -0.49 -9.81 0.32
CA ARG A 124 0.52 -10.60 1.04
C ARG A 124 1.97 -10.16 0.76
N GLN A 125 2.18 -9.23 -0.16
CA GLN A 125 3.50 -8.78 -0.58
C GLN A 125 4.04 -7.60 0.26
N ILE A 126 5.30 -7.69 0.70
CA ILE A 126 5.95 -6.66 1.54
C ILE A 126 6.61 -5.59 0.66
N PHE A 127 7.53 -6.00 -0.22
CA PHE A 127 8.34 -5.12 -1.07
C PHE A 127 7.81 -5.05 -2.49
N PHE A 128 7.93 -3.89 -3.14
CA PHE A 128 7.66 -3.78 -4.58
C PHE A 128 8.70 -4.58 -5.38
N GLY A 129 8.24 -5.36 -6.35
CA GLY A 129 9.11 -6.13 -7.26
C GLY A 129 9.75 -7.39 -6.68
N LEU A 130 9.53 -7.70 -5.39
CA LEU A 130 10.00 -8.92 -4.75
C LEU A 130 8.82 -9.69 -4.16
N ALA A 131 8.66 -10.95 -4.55
CA ALA A 131 7.57 -11.79 -4.07
C ALA A 131 7.93 -12.50 -2.76
N PRO A 132 6.94 -12.87 -1.94
CA PRO A 132 7.16 -13.76 -0.80
C PRO A 132 7.83 -15.08 -1.22
N GLY A 133 8.66 -15.63 -0.34
CA GLY A 133 9.44 -16.85 -0.57
C GLY A 133 10.75 -16.64 -1.32
N TRP A 134 10.98 -15.47 -1.93
CA TRP A 134 12.26 -15.17 -2.55
C TRP A 134 13.32 -14.88 -1.50
N LEU A 135 14.55 -15.29 -1.78
CA LEU A 135 15.72 -15.03 -0.95
C LEU A 135 16.68 -14.10 -1.69
N VAL A 136 17.00 -12.97 -1.07
CA VAL A 136 17.90 -11.96 -1.65
C VAL A 136 19.31 -12.18 -1.13
N ASN A 137 20.25 -12.42 -2.04
CA ASN A 137 21.67 -12.51 -1.73
C ASN A 137 22.34 -11.17 -2.07
N LEU A 138 22.66 -10.39 -1.03
CA LEU A 138 23.28 -9.08 -1.18
C LEU A 138 24.72 -9.14 -1.70
N LYS A 139 25.47 -10.21 -1.38
CA LYS A 139 26.87 -10.36 -1.77
C LYS A 139 27.00 -10.61 -3.26
N ASP A 140 26.23 -11.58 -3.75
CA ASP A 140 26.29 -11.99 -5.15
C ASP A 140 25.28 -11.24 -6.04
N GLN A 141 24.49 -10.34 -5.43
CA GLN A 141 23.44 -9.54 -6.11
C GLN A 141 22.44 -10.41 -6.88
N THR A 142 22.04 -11.54 -6.30
CA THR A 142 21.13 -12.50 -6.91
C THR A 142 19.86 -12.70 -6.09
N ILE A 143 18.80 -13.16 -6.76
CA ILE A 143 17.54 -13.55 -6.15
C ILE A 143 17.34 -15.04 -6.37
N LEU A 144 17.24 -15.79 -5.29
CA LEU A 144 16.94 -17.21 -5.30
C LEU A 144 15.43 -17.40 -5.12
N LYS A 145 14.81 -18.14 -6.03
CA LYS A 145 13.37 -18.43 -6.02
C LYS A 145 13.15 -19.88 -5.58
N PRO A 146 12.08 -20.16 -4.82
CA PRO A 146 11.72 -21.54 -4.50
C PRO A 146 11.48 -22.32 -5.80
N LYS A 147 11.91 -23.58 -5.85
CA LYS A 147 11.66 -24.49 -6.98
C LYS A 147 10.69 -25.61 -6.64
N ASP A 148 10.54 -25.94 -5.36
CA ASP A 148 9.60 -26.97 -4.92
C ASP A 148 8.21 -26.36 -4.88
N ASN A 149 7.29 -27.01 -5.62
CA ASN A 149 5.89 -26.62 -5.77
C ASN A 149 5.17 -26.46 -4.42
N LYS A 150 5.60 -27.19 -3.38
CA LYS A 150 5.06 -27.01 -2.01
C LYS A 150 5.30 -25.61 -1.48
N PHE A 151 6.52 -25.08 -1.67
CA PHE A 151 6.84 -23.73 -1.21
C PHE A 151 6.21 -22.68 -2.12
N GLU A 152 6.17 -22.89 -3.43
CA GLU A 152 5.46 -21.98 -4.34
C GLU A 152 3.98 -21.85 -3.94
N THR A 153 3.29 -22.97 -3.74
CA THR A 153 1.88 -22.97 -3.30
C THR A 153 1.73 -22.30 -1.92
N PHE A 154 2.65 -22.55 -0.99
CA PHE A 154 2.60 -21.92 0.32
C PHE A 154 2.75 -20.40 0.24
N TYR A 155 3.68 -19.87 -0.56
CA TYR A 155 3.93 -18.42 -0.65
C TYR A 155 2.95 -17.67 -1.56
N HIS A 156 2.25 -18.35 -2.47
CA HIS A 156 1.25 -17.77 -3.37
C HIS A 156 -0.22 -17.99 -2.96
N SER A 157 -0.45 -18.64 -1.81
CA SER A 157 -1.79 -18.79 -1.22
C SER A 157 -2.22 -17.62 -0.35
#